data_AF-A0A6B3NLS0-F1
#
_entry.id   AF-A0A6B3NLS0-F1
#
_cell.length_a   1.000
_cell.length_b   1.000
_cell.length_c   1.000
_cell.angle_alpha   90.00
_cell.angle_beta   90.00
_cell.angle_gamma   90.00
#
_symmetry.space_group_name_H-M   'P 1'
#
loop_
_entity.id
_entity.type
_entity.pdbx_description
1 polymer ?
#
loop_
_entity_poly.entity_id
_entity_poly.type
_entity_poly.pdbx_seq_one_letter_code
_entity_poly.pdbx_strand_id
1 'polypeptide(L)'
;MSSISGVIHQAMPTRTRLLSQEELIEFLQIQKFDQLLAHQYCVRRFSLHYPDAFGKLRSIRSQIEAVLAETALTNEGRLFIGRKITATARCMRMLAWRRAHLLVAKGDQAKFRQLLESEIEPDPKEITYPILYHLSNGHRDRLTDIVAEGCEAVAKIQDELNFLDYYDPFSLTNLVSGKTMLIHYLAAKHRVYSVRPWAERLGSDHYWLHTLEAELDDEMSGVVCENAYLANQPSNVRIFGHDQHSISINGVELKNHLILAVPTNRTPTHIDAALRHFRDALKAANIDMCGCYANVSSPEYDNSLFMRNFDERIFLVRETKQYQSRLCGLWIWDLVSGGLTITKAMDKLIPEAEMQMKKLAPGETPYDSSTYKNLYDQAVKQISPKPTKRSTAPHLRDLDRYLTSGAAILGRRTSAVPVDN
;
A
#
# COMPACT_ATOMS: atom_id res chain seq x y z
N MET A 1 13.87 -51.36 9.22
CA MET A 1 14.61 -50.09 9.13
C MET A 1 14.61 -49.67 7.67
N SER A 2 13.87 -48.63 7.30
CA SER A 2 13.80 -48.15 5.91
C SER A 2 14.34 -46.73 5.84
N SER A 3 15.48 -46.58 5.17
CA SER A 3 16.10 -45.31 4.82
C SER A 3 15.30 -44.63 3.70
N ILE A 4 14.56 -43.57 4.05
CA ILE A 4 13.97 -42.64 3.07
C ILE A 4 14.94 -41.44 3.03
N SER A 5 15.88 -41.45 2.09
CA SER A 5 15.73 -40.89 0.74
C SER A 5 15.58 -39.36 0.74
N GLY A 6 16.75 -38.71 0.66
CA GLY A 6 16.98 -37.51 -0.13
C GLY A 6 16.01 -36.35 0.04
N VAL A 7 16.24 -35.53 1.07
CA VAL A 7 15.92 -34.10 0.95
C VAL A 7 16.84 -33.57 -0.15
N ILE A 8 16.29 -33.40 -1.36
CA ILE A 8 16.91 -32.52 -2.35
C ILE A 8 16.74 -31.13 -1.77
N HIS A 9 17.75 -30.66 -1.04
CA HIS A 9 17.95 -29.24 -0.89
C HIS A 9 18.06 -28.72 -2.32
N GLN A 10 17.05 -27.99 -2.80
CA GLN A 10 17.32 -27.05 -3.88
C GLN A 10 18.53 -26.26 -3.40
N ALA A 11 19.63 -26.40 -4.13
CA ALA A 11 20.85 -25.68 -3.83
C ALA A 11 20.43 -24.22 -3.64
N MET A 12 20.76 -23.65 -2.48
CA MET A 12 20.78 -22.20 -2.31
C MET A 12 21.33 -21.61 -3.60
N PRO A 13 20.69 -20.60 -4.22
CA PRO A 13 21.24 -19.95 -5.40
C PRO A 13 22.72 -19.74 -5.15
N THR A 14 23.58 -20.26 -6.03
CA THR A 14 25.04 -20.40 -5.84
C THR A 14 25.76 -19.06 -5.64
N ARG A 15 25.00 -17.97 -5.61
CA ARG A 15 25.38 -16.62 -5.22
C ARG A 15 24.22 -15.99 -4.46
N THR A 16 24.13 -16.17 -3.14
CA THR A 16 23.45 -15.16 -2.32
C THR A 16 24.25 -13.87 -2.51
N ARG A 17 23.76 -12.96 -3.35
CA ARG A 17 24.44 -11.69 -3.61
C ARG A 17 24.45 -10.91 -2.30
N LEU A 18 25.59 -10.89 -1.62
CA LEU A 18 25.82 -10.02 -0.47
C LEU A 18 26.02 -8.61 -1.02
N LEU A 19 24.94 -7.85 -1.11
CA LEU A 19 24.99 -6.43 -1.42
C LEU A 19 25.75 -5.70 -0.33
N SER A 20 26.52 -4.68 -0.72
CA SER A 20 27.02 -3.68 0.23
C SER A 20 25.84 -2.97 0.93
N GLN A 21 26.11 -2.28 2.03
CA GLN A 21 25.05 -1.53 2.73
C GLN A 21 24.40 -0.47 1.82
N GLU A 22 25.19 0.21 0.99
CA GLU A 22 24.71 1.22 0.04
C GLU A 22 23.87 0.60 -1.08
N GLU A 23 24.38 -0.47 -1.70
CA GLU A 23 23.64 -1.20 -2.73
C GLU A 23 22.32 -1.78 -2.19
N LEU A 24 22.32 -2.20 -0.92
CA LEU A 24 21.12 -2.70 -0.25
C LEU A 24 20.11 -1.58 0.01
N ILE A 25 20.56 -0.41 0.47
CA ILE A 25 19.68 0.74 0.69
C ILE A 25 19.02 1.13 -0.63
N GLU A 26 19.80 1.28 -1.70
CA GLU A 26 19.28 1.64 -3.03
C GLU A 26 18.27 0.59 -3.53
N PHE A 27 18.63 -0.70 -3.44
CA PHE A 27 17.75 -1.79 -3.83
C PHE A 27 16.40 -1.76 -3.08
N LEU A 28 16.41 -1.53 -1.76
CA LEU A 28 15.19 -1.44 -0.97
C LEU A 28 14.32 -0.26 -1.36
N GLN A 29 14.94 0.88 -1.70
CA GLN A 29 14.17 2.03 -2.15
C GLN A 29 13.59 1.84 -3.55
N ILE A 30 14.29 1.14 -4.44
CA ILE A 30 13.76 0.70 -5.74
C ILE A 30 12.56 -0.22 -5.56
N GLN A 31 12.66 -1.21 -4.66
CA GLN A 31 11.53 -2.07 -4.34
C GLN A 31 10.33 -1.31 -3.79
N LYS A 32 10.56 -0.32 -2.93
CA LYS A 32 9.50 0.54 -2.38
C LYS A 32 8.80 1.36 -3.47
N PHE A 33 9.56 1.92 -4.41
CA PHE A 33 8.99 2.59 -5.58
C PHE A 33 8.15 1.63 -6.42
N ASP A 34 8.64 0.42 -6.66
CA ASP A 34 7.91 -0.61 -7.42
C ASP A 34 6.60 -1.04 -6.73
N GLN A 35 6.59 -1.17 -5.41
CA GLN A 35 5.36 -1.41 -4.62
C GLN A 35 4.34 -0.30 -4.84
N LEU A 36 4.78 0.95 -4.73
CA LEU A 36 3.92 2.11 -4.95
C LEU A 36 3.41 2.18 -6.38
N LEU A 37 4.26 1.88 -7.36
CA LEU A 37 3.87 1.87 -8.76
C LEU A 37 2.85 0.76 -9.07
N ALA A 38 3.07 -0.45 -8.55
CA ALA A 38 2.13 -1.56 -8.68
C ALA A 38 0.77 -1.24 -8.06
N HIS A 39 0.77 -0.63 -6.86
CA HIS A 39 -0.44 -0.14 -6.23
C HIS A 39 -1.18 0.88 -7.11
N GLN A 40 -0.47 1.90 -7.61
CA GLN A 40 -1.06 2.95 -8.43
C GLN A 40 -1.60 2.44 -9.78
N TYR A 41 -0.99 1.40 -10.37
CA TYR A 41 -1.56 0.68 -11.50
C TYR A 41 -2.81 -0.13 -11.12
N CYS A 42 -2.79 -0.79 -9.96
CA CYS A 42 -3.91 -1.58 -9.44
C CYS A 42 -5.15 -0.71 -9.21
N VAL A 43 -5.01 0.45 -8.54
CA VAL A 43 -6.12 1.37 -8.27
C VAL A 43 -6.73 1.91 -9.56
N ARG A 44 -5.90 2.34 -10.52
CA ARG A 44 -6.36 2.82 -11.84
C ARG A 44 -7.07 1.73 -12.64
N ARG A 45 -6.58 0.50 -12.53
CA ARG A 45 -7.21 -0.66 -13.18
C ARG A 45 -8.55 -0.99 -12.55
N PHE A 46 -8.64 -0.92 -11.23
CA PHE A 46 -9.87 -1.12 -10.49
C PHE A 46 -10.91 -0.06 -10.85
N SER A 47 -10.53 1.22 -10.87
CA SER A 47 -11.44 2.32 -11.26
C SER A 47 -11.88 2.24 -12.72
N LEU A 48 -10.99 1.83 -13.63
CA LEU A 48 -11.30 1.70 -15.05
C LEU A 48 -12.29 0.56 -15.35
N HIS A 49 -12.11 -0.61 -14.73
CA HIS A 49 -12.88 -1.81 -15.08
C HIS A 49 -14.08 -2.07 -14.18
N TYR A 50 -14.06 -1.52 -12.97
CA TYR A 50 -15.12 -1.70 -11.97
C TYR A 50 -15.53 -0.33 -11.39
N PRO A 51 -15.95 0.63 -12.24
CA PRO A 51 -16.24 2.00 -11.82
C PRO A 51 -17.31 2.08 -10.74
N ASP A 52 -18.32 1.19 -10.76
CA ASP A 52 -19.38 1.16 -9.75
C ASP A 52 -18.84 0.72 -8.38
N ALA A 53 -17.99 -0.31 -8.34
CA ALA A 53 -17.35 -0.78 -7.11
C ALA A 53 -16.39 0.27 -6.55
N PHE A 54 -15.58 0.87 -7.43
CA PHE A 54 -14.70 1.98 -7.04
C PHE A 54 -15.48 3.19 -6.54
N GLY A 55 -16.56 3.57 -7.23
CA GLY A 55 -17.46 4.66 -6.85
C GLY A 55 -18.10 4.44 -5.48
N LYS A 56 -18.53 3.21 -5.17
CA LYS A 56 -19.03 2.85 -3.83
C LYS A 56 -17.98 3.04 -2.75
N LEU A 57 -16.77 2.49 -2.94
CA LEU A 57 -15.68 2.66 -1.95
C LEU A 57 -15.31 4.13 -1.76
N ARG A 58 -15.23 4.90 -2.86
CA ARG A 58 -14.97 6.35 -2.82
C ARG A 58 -16.07 7.11 -2.12
N SER A 59 -17.34 6.75 -2.34
CA SER A 59 -18.47 7.37 -1.64
C SER A 59 -18.38 7.18 -0.12
N ILE A 60 -18.11 5.94 0.34
CA ILE A 60 -17.93 5.65 1.77
C ILE A 60 -16.77 6.49 2.34
N ARG A 61 -15.61 6.49 1.66
CA ARG A 61 -14.46 7.31 2.04
C ARG A 61 -14.82 8.80 2.15
N SER A 62 -15.50 9.36 1.15
CA SER A 62 -15.89 10.77 1.15
C SER A 62 -16.87 11.12 2.26
N GLN A 63 -17.77 10.22 2.63
CA GLN A 63 -18.66 10.42 3.78
C GLN A 63 -17.89 10.46 5.10
N ILE A 64 -16.90 9.56 5.28
CA ILE A 64 -16.00 9.56 6.44
C ILE A 64 -15.19 10.87 6.48
N GLU A 65 -14.57 11.25 5.36
CA GLU A 65 -13.76 12.47 5.24
C GLU A 65 -14.59 13.74 5.52
N ALA A 66 -15.88 13.74 5.13
CA ALA A 66 -16.81 14.84 5.42
C ALA A 66 -17.09 14.97 6.92
N VAL A 67 -17.37 13.87 7.63
CA VAL A 67 -17.55 13.91 9.09
C VAL A 67 -16.28 14.42 9.78
N LEU A 68 -15.11 13.93 9.36
CA LEU A 68 -13.84 14.37 9.93
C LEU A 68 -13.52 15.84 9.59
N ALA A 69 -14.02 16.36 8.47
CA ALA A 69 -13.82 17.74 8.08
C ALA A 69 -14.54 18.75 9.00
N GLU A 70 -15.66 18.34 9.62
CA GLU A 70 -16.46 19.14 10.56
C GLU A 70 -15.81 19.30 11.95
N THR A 71 -14.62 18.74 12.15
CA THR A 71 -13.93 18.70 13.44
C THR A 71 -12.79 19.72 13.50
N ALA A 72 -12.25 19.96 14.70
CA ALA A 72 -11.06 20.79 14.91
C ALA A 72 -9.77 20.21 14.25
N LEU A 73 -9.83 19.01 13.66
CA LEU A 73 -8.74 18.45 12.87
C LEU A 73 -8.48 19.24 11.59
N THR A 74 -9.51 19.94 11.08
CA THR A 74 -9.35 20.87 9.96
C THR A 74 -8.95 22.24 10.51
N ASN A 75 -7.67 22.60 10.38
CA ASN A 75 -7.19 23.94 10.72
C ASN A 75 -6.38 24.54 9.58
N GLU A 76 -6.27 25.87 9.57
CA GLU A 76 -5.55 26.62 8.52
C GLU A 76 -4.08 26.17 8.40
N GLY A 77 -3.47 25.75 9.50
CA GLY A 77 -2.10 25.24 9.54
C GLY A 77 -1.93 23.78 9.08
N ARG A 78 -3.01 23.08 8.75
CA ARG A 78 -3.05 21.66 8.35
C ARG A 78 -2.31 20.71 9.31
N LEU A 79 -2.22 21.07 10.59
CA LEU A 79 -1.38 20.39 11.59
C LEU A 79 -1.81 18.93 11.84
N PHE A 80 -3.06 18.58 11.55
CA PHE A 80 -3.63 17.26 11.84
C PHE A 80 -3.97 16.45 10.58
N ILE A 81 -3.46 16.81 9.41
CA ILE A 81 -3.75 16.08 8.17
C ILE A 81 -3.34 14.60 8.26
N GLY A 82 -2.15 14.32 8.80
CA GLY A 82 -1.67 12.95 9.07
C GLY A 82 -2.64 12.18 9.98
N ARG A 83 -3.16 12.82 11.03
CA ARG A 83 -4.13 12.19 11.94
C ARG A 83 -5.48 11.96 11.26
N LYS A 84 -5.98 12.93 10.51
CA LYS A 84 -7.23 12.81 9.74
C LYS A 84 -7.16 11.68 8.73
N ILE A 85 -6.04 11.54 8.02
CA ILE A 85 -5.85 10.44 7.07
C ILE A 85 -5.73 9.09 7.79
N THR A 86 -5.07 9.03 8.95
CA THR A 86 -5.06 7.84 9.80
C THR A 86 -6.47 7.43 10.21
N ALA A 87 -7.28 8.34 10.76
CA ALA A 87 -8.65 8.03 11.13
C ALA A 87 -9.47 7.54 9.94
N THR A 88 -9.33 8.18 8.78
CA THR A 88 -9.97 7.75 7.53
C THR A 88 -9.56 6.33 7.16
N ALA A 89 -8.26 6.02 7.23
CA ALA A 89 -7.72 4.70 6.93
C ALA A 89 -8.25 3.63 7.89
N ARG A 90 -8.30 3.93 9.20
CA ARG A 90 -8.82 3.00 10.22
C ARG A 90 -10.29 2.69 10.01
N CYS A 91 -11.13 3.71 9.78
CA CYS A 91 -12.54 3.52 9.45
C CYS A 91 -12.72 2.64 8.19
N MET A 92 -11.97 2.95 7.12
CA MET A 92 -12.05 2.22 5.85
C MET A 92 -11.54 0.77 5.95
N ARG A 93 -10.48 0.51 6.72
CA ARG A 93 -9.94 -0.85 6.92
C ARG A 93 -10.92 -1.74 7.68
N MET A 94 -11.65 -1.19 8.64
CA MET A 94 -12.64 -1.92 9.43
C MET A 94 -13.77 -2.52 8.57
N LEU A 95 -14.07 -1.93 7.40
CA LEU A 95 -15.09 -2.46 6.47
C LEU A 95 -14.82 -3.90 6.01
N ALA A 96 -13.56 -4.35 6.02
CA ALA A 96 -13.17 -5.71 5.62
C ALA A 96 -13.11 -6.70 6.81
N TRP A 97 -13.43 -6.27 8.03
CA TRP A 97 -13.17 -7.05 9.23
C TRP A 97 -14.33 -7.99 9.59
N ARG A 98 -14.07 -9.30 9.60
CA ARG A 98 -15.09 -10.31 9.98
C ARG A 98 -15.78 -10.00 11.31
N ARG A 99 -15.05 -9.50 12.31
CA ARG A 99 -15.63 -9.11 13.61
C ARG A 99 -16.62 -7.94 13.47
N ALA A 100 -16.31 -6.95 12.64
CA ALA A 100 -17.19 -5.83 12.36
C ALA A 100 -18.48 -6.32 11.68
N HIS A 101 -18.36 -7.16 10.65
CA HIS A 101 -19.51 -7.79 9.98
C HIS A 101 -20.42 -8.57 10.94
N LEU A 102 -19.83 -9.34 11.86
CA LEU A 102 -20.60 -10.09 12.87
C LEU A 102 -21.35 -9.19 13.85
N LEU A 103 -20.78 -8.05 14.23
CA LEU A 103 -21.43 -7.09 15.12
C LEU A 103 -22.58 -6.36 14.42
N VAL A 104 -22.40 -5.98 13.15
CA VAL A 104 -23.46 -5.41 12.31
C VAL A 104 -24.62 -6.39 12.15
N ALA A 105 -24.34 -7.64 11.80
CA ALA A 105 -25.36 -8.68 11.64
C ALA A 105 -26.16 -8.98 12.92
N LYS A 106 -25.56 -8.75 14.10
CA LYS A 106 -26.22 -8.90 15.41
C LYS A 106 -26.97 -7.65 15.87
N GLY A 107 -26.83 -6.52 15.16
CA GLY A 107 -27.39 -5.23 15.59
C GLY A 107 -26.76 -4.67 16.87
N ASP A 108 -25.55 -5.10 17.25
CA ASP A 108 -24.88 -4.66 18.48
C ASP A 108 -24.10 -3.36 18.24
N GLN A 109 -24.85 -2.27 18.02
CA GLN A 109 -24.29 -0.96 17.64
C GLN A 109 -23.33 -0.40 18.70
N ALA A 110 -23.59 -0.64 19.99
CA ALA A 110 -22.72 -0.18 21.07
C ALA A 110 -21.33 -0.85 21.01
N LYS A 111 -21.28 -2.19 20.84
CA LYS A 111 -20.00 -2.88 20.68
C LYS A 111 -19.32 -2.58 19.35
N PHE A 112 -20.09 -2.33 18.30
CA PHE A 112 -19.54 -1.92 17.01
C PHE A 112 -18.88 -0.53 17.12
N ARG A 113 -19.55 0.42 17.75
CA ARG A 113 -19.00 1.75 18.02
C ARG A 113 -17.74 1.67 18.87
N GLN A 114 -17.76 0.87 19.94
CA GLN A 114 -16.57 0.68 20.78
C GLN A 114 -15.40 0.08 19.97
N LEU A 115 -15.68 -0.87 19.09
CA LEU A 115 -14.67 -1.45 18.20
C LEU A 115 -14.10 -0.39 17.24
N LEU A 116 -14.95 0.43 16.63
CA LEU A 116 -14.51 1.52 15.75
C LEU A 116 -13.66 2.54 16.50
N GLU A 117 -14.07 2.96 17.70
CA GLU A 117 -13.29 3.88 18.54
C GLU A 117 -11.91 3.28 18.88
N SER A 118 -11.85 1.99 19.26
CA SER A 118 -10.56 1.32 19.51
C SER A 118 -9.69 1.16 18.27
N GLU A 119 -10.27 1.14 17.06
CA GLU A 119 -9.48 1.07 15.82
C GLU A 119 -8.94 2.43 15.38
N ILE A 120 -9.73 3.49 15.56
CA ILE A 120 -9.27 4.86 15.31
C ILE A 120 -8.12 5.19 16.26
N GLU A 121 -8.19 4.70 17.51
CA GLU A 121 -7.24 5.03 18.55
C GLU A 121 -7.01 3.84 19.51
N PRO A 122 -6.11 2.89 19.16
CA PRO A 122 -5.90 1.66 19.93
C PRO A 122 -5.24 1.89 21.28
N ASP A 123 -4.37 2.90 21.40
CA ASP A 123 -3.81 3.34 22.68
C ASP A 123 -3.94 4.86 22.87
N PRO A 124 -5.05 5.33 23.45
CA PRO A 124 -5.27 6.77 23.66
C PRO A 124 -4.35 7.38 24.72
N LYS A 125 -3.64 6.58 25.53
CA LYS A 125 -2.74 7.09 26.58
C LYS A 125 -1.34 7.37 26.03
N GLU A 126 -0.95 6.70 24.95
CA GLU A 126 0.36 6.86 24.32
C GLU A 126 0.35 7.88 23.17
N ILE A 127 -0.83 8.38 22.79
CA ILE A 127 -0.99 9.31 21.67
C ILE A 127 -0.99 10.76 22.17
N THR A 128 0.05 11.51 21.79
CA THR A 128 0.24 12.92 22.17
C THR A 128 -0.90 13.86 21.72
N TYR A 129 -1.71 13.44 20.75
CA TYR A 129 -2.87 14.19 20.22
C TYR A 129 -4.01 13.25 19.82
N PRO A 130 -4.88 12.87 20.78
CA PRO A 130 -5.94 11.89 20.56
C PRO A 130 -6.99 12.43 19.58
N ILE A 131 -7.32 11.66 18.54
CA ILE A 131 -8.33 12.04 17.54
C ILE A 131 -9.73 11.97 18.15
N LEU A 132 -10.00 10.95 18.97
CA LEU A 132 -11.31 10.73 19.56
C LEU A 132 -11.78 11.90 20.43
N TYR A 133 -10.85 12.65 21.04
CA TYR A 133 -11.16 13.85 21.82
C TYR A 133 -11.77 14.97 20.96
N HIS A 134 -11.43 15.03 19.67
CA HIS A 134 -11.98 16.00 18.73
C HIS A 134 -13.30 15.57 18.09
N LEU A 135 -13.76 14.34 18.36
CA LEU A 135 -15.01 13.79 17.84
C LEU A 135 -16.12 13.89 18.90
N SER A 136 -17.14 14.70 18.63
CA SER A 136 -18.39 14.71 19.41
C SER A 136 -19.10 13.35 19.30
N ASN A 137 -20.00 13.03 20.25
CA ASN A 137 -20.80 11.79 20.16
C ASN A 137 -21.55 11.69 18.81
N GLY A 138 -22.11 12.80 18.32
CA GLY A 138 -22.80 12.82 17.03
C GLY A 138 -21.88 12.53 15.84
N HIS A 139 -20.61 12.94 15.88
CA HIS A 139 -19.63 12.55 14.85
C HIS A 139 -19.33 11.04 14.91
N ARG A 140 -19.19 10.49 16.12
CA ARG A 140 -18.90 9.06 16.32
C ARG A 140 -20.07 8.17 15.90
N ASP A 141 -21.31 8.60 16.15
CA ASP A 141 -22.51 7.92 15.70
C ASP A 141 -22.60 7.93 14.16
N ARG A 142 -22.38 9.08 13.51
CA ARG A 142 -22.34 9.17 12.04
C ARG A 142 -21.25 8.29 11.42
N LEU A 143 -20.04 8.29 11.99
CA LEU A 143 -18.96 7.41 11.53
C LEU A 143 -19.34 5.93 11.70
N THR A 144 -19.96 5.58 12.82
CA THR A 144 -20.45 4.23 13.09
C THR A 144 -21.45 3.79 12.04
N ASP A 145 -22.43 4.62 11.72
CA ASP A 145 -23.47 4.32 10.74
C ASP A 145 -22.89 4.15 9.33
N ILE A 146 -22.01 5.08 8.90
CA ILE A 146 -21.32 5.01 7.60
C ILE A 146 -20.51 3.71 7.47
N VAL A 147 -19.75 3.33 8.50
CA VAL A 147 -18.92 2.11 8.45
C VAL A 147 -19.82 0.85 8.51
N ALA A 148 -20.89 0.86 9.29
CA ALA A 148 -21.83 -0.26 9.37
C ALA A 148 -22.52 -0.52 8.02
N GLU A 149 -23.02 0.52 7.36
CA GLU A 149 -23.61 0.44 6.01
C GLU A 149 -22.57 0.02 4.96
N GLY A 150 -21.35 0.55 5.07
CA GLY A 150 -20.25 0.26 4.16
C GLY A 150 -19.79 -1.21 4.20
N CYS A 151 -19.95 -1.92 5.34
CA CYS A 151 -19.60 -3.33 5.47
C CYS A 151 -20.28 -4.17 4.37
N GLU A 152 -21.59 -4.04 4.17
CA GLU A 152 -22.32 -4.84 3.17
C GLU A 152 -21.80 -4.59 1.74
N ALA A 153 -21.48 -3.32 1.42
CA ALA A 153 -20.93 -2.96 0.13
C ALA A 153 -19.55 -3.61 -0.10
N VAL A 154 -18.68 -3.62 0.93
CA VAL A 154 -17.36 -4.25 0.85
C VAL A 154 -17.44 -5.77 0.77
N ALA A 155 -18.38 -6.41 1.49
CA ALA A 155 -18.61 -7.86 1.39
C ALA A 155 -18.94 -8.27 -0.05
N LYS A 156 -19.90 -7.56 -0.70
CA LYS A 156 -20.26 -7.83 -2.10
C LYS A 156 -19.08 -7.68 -3.05
N ILE A 157 -18.27 -6.62 -2.88
CA ILE A 157 -17.06 -6.41 -3.68
C ILE A 157 -16.06 -7.55 -3.46
N GLN A 158 -15.88 -8.00 -2.21
CA GLN A 158 -14.94 -9.07 -1.85
C GLN A 158 -15.39 -10.44 -2.39
N ASP A 159 -16.69 -10.70 -2.44
CA ASP A 159 -17.27 -11.93 -3.00
C ASP A 159 -17.11 -11.99 -4.52
N GLU A 160 -17.26 -10.86 -5.21
CA GLU A 160 -17.18 -10.79 -6.67
C GLU A 160 -15.74 -10.66 -7.19
N LEU A 161 -14.87 -9.93 -6.49
CA LEU A 161 -13.57 -9.49 -6.96
C LEU A 161 -12.43 -9.86 -6.00
N ASN A 162 -11.24 -10.10 -6.55
CA ASN A 162 -10.05 -10.46 -5.75
C ASN A 162 -9.13 -9.27 -5.40
N PHE A 163 -9.50 -8.02 -5.71
CA PHE A 163 -8.67 -6.85 -5.36
C PHE A 163 -8.49 -6.69 -3.85
N LEU A 164 -9.55 -6.96 -3.09
CA LEU A 164 -9.55 -6.87 -1.62
C LEU A 164 -8.74 -7.97 -0.93
N ASP A 165 -8.27 -8.98 -1.66
CA ASP A 165 -7.31 -9.97 -1.13
C ASP A 165 -5.91 -9.37 -0.99
N TYR A 166 -5.60 -8.33 -1.77
CA TYR A 166 -4.28 -7.72 -1.88
C TYR A 166 -4.23 -6.29 -1.36
N TYR A 167 -5.33 -5.56 -1.34
CA TYR A 167 -5.36 -4.18 -0.84
C TYR A 167 -6.60 -3.95 -0.01
N ASP A 168 -6.46 -3.26 1.11
CA ASP A 168 -7.61 -2.88 1.93
C ASP A 168 -8.47 -1.80 1.23
N PRO A 169 -9.71 -1.55 1.69
CA PRO A 169 -10.58 -0.53 1.07
C PRO A 169 -9.98 0.89 1.06
N PHE A 170 -9.14 1.24 2.04
CA PHE A 170 -8.46 2.53 2.06
C PHE A 170 -7.44 2.62 0.92
N SER A 171 -6.61 1.59 0.79
CA SER A 171 -5.59 1.44 -0.24
C SER A 171 -6.21 1.49 -1.63
N LEU A 172 -7.33 0.79 -1.87
CA LEU A 172 -8.03 0.81 -3.16
C LEU A 172 -8.70 2.14 -3.51
N THR A 173 -8.88 3.03 -2.54
CA THR A 173 -9.43 4.38 -2.77
C THR A 173 -8.36 5.47 -2.78
N ASN A 174 -7.11 5.11 -2.49
CA ASN A 174 -5.96 6.01 -2.44
C ASN A 174 -5.29 6.17 -3.82
N LEU A 175 -5.95 6.92 -4.70
CA LEU A 175 -5.41 7.29 -6.01
C LEU A 175 -4.58 8.58 -5.87
N VAL A 176 -3.31 8.53 -6.26
CA VAL A 176 -2.44 9.71 -6.38
C VAL A 176 -2.25 9.99 -7.86
N SER A 177 -2.46 11.23 -8.30
CA SER A 177 -2.27 11.55 -9.70
C SER A 177 -0.79 11.44 -10.09
N GLY A 178 -0.51 10.99 -11.32
CA GLY A 178 0.84 10.90 -11.85
C GLY A 178 1.54 12.27 -11.87
N LYS A 179 0.77 13.34 -12.04
CA LYS A 179 1.24 14.73 -11.91
C LYS A 179 1.76 15.00 -10.50
N THR A 180 0.94 14.76 -9.48
CA THR A 180 1.31 14.97 -8.07
C THR A 180 2.57 14.19 -7.74
N MET A 181 2.59 12.88 -8.05
CA MET A 181 3.77 12.04 -7.80
C MET A 181 5.04 12.59 -8.50
N LEU A 182 4.93 13.03 -9.76
CA LEU A 182 6.06 13.60 -10.50
C LEU A 182 6.56 14.92 -9.91
N ILE A 183 5.64 15.82 -9.51
CA ILE A 183 5.99 17.09 -8.88
C ILE A 183 6.72 16.84 -7.56
N HIS A 184 6.19 15.96 -6.70
CA HIS A 184 6.84 15.59 -5.45
C HIS A 184 8.22 14.96 -5.68
N TYR A 185 8.34 14.06 -6.68
CA TYR A 185 9.61 13.47 -7.07
C TYR A 185 10.65 14.52 -7.47
N LEU A 186 10.31 15.41 -8.43
CA LEU A 186 11.24 16.45 -8.91
C LEU A 186 11.59 17.46 -7.81
N ALA A 187 10.59 17.96 -7.08
CA ALA A 187 10.81 18.95 -6.04
C ALA A 187 11.70 18.41 -4.90
N ALA A 188 11.48 17.16 -4.48
CA ALA A 188 12.30 16.57 -3.42
C ALA A 188 13.70 16.22 -3.90
N LYS A 189 13.84 15.62 -5.09
CA LYS A 189 15.15 15.26 -5.68
C LYS A 189 16.08 16.46 -5.80
N HIS A 190 15.54 17.61 -6.18
CA HIS A 190 16.27 18.86 -6.34
C HIS A 190 16.22 19.75 -5.08
N ARG A 191 15.81 19.19 -3.92
CA ARG A 191 15.80 19.85 -2.61
C ARG A 191 15.01 21.16 -2.54
N VAL A 192 14.00 21.31 -3.40
CA VAL A 192 12.99 22.37 -3.29
C VAL A 192 12.05 22.10 -2.11
N TYR A 193 11.75 20.83 -1.87
CA TYR A 193 10.99 20.38 -0.70
C TYR A 193 11.87 20.07 0.50
N SER A 194 11.27 20.17 1.68
CA SER A 194 11.90 20.01 2.98
C SER A 194 12.11 18.53 3.31
N VAL A 195 13.27 18.00 2.91
CA VAL A 195 13.64 16.60 3.15
C VAL A 195 13.94 16.36 4.64
N ARG A 196 13.38 15.29 5.20
CA ARG A 196 13.67 14.89 6.58
C ARG A 196 15.17 14.56 6.73
N PRO A 197 15.88 15.03 7.79
CA PRO A 197 17.32 14.80 7.94
C PRO A 197 17.75 13.33 7.87
N TRP A 198 16.94 12.42 8.42
CA TRP A 198 17.24 10.98 8.39
C TRP A 198 17.15 10.35 6.99
N ALA A 199 16.48 11.01 6.04
CA ALA A 199 16.31 10.52 4.68
C ALA A 199 17.51 10.85 3.78
N GLU A 200 18.44 11.71 4.20
CA GLU A 200 19.62 12.06 3.40
C GLU A 200 20.48 10.85 3.01
N ARG A 201 20.55 9.86 3.90
CA ARG A 201 21.25 8.58 3.65
C ARG A 201 20.62 7.71 2.56
N LEU A 202 19.40 8.03 2.11
CA LEU A 202 18.69 7.25 1.11
C LEU A 202 19.09 7.63 -0.31
N GLY A 203 19.63 8.83 -0.55
CA GLY A 203 19.89 9.37 -1.88
C GLY A 203 18.71 10.17 -2.45
N SER A 204 19.02 11.17 -3.29
CA SER A 204 18.08 12.21 -3.73
C SER A 204 16.87 11.69 -4.51
N ASP A 205 17.03 10.61 -5.27
CA ASP A 205 15.91 9.99 -6.00
C ASP A 205 14.81 9.42 -5.09
N HIS A 206 15.09 9.28 -3.79
CA HIS A 206 14.20 8.64 -2.82
C HIS A 206 13.59 9.60 -1.81
N TYR A 207 13.94 10.88 -1.87
CA TYR A 207 13.51 11.89 -0.89
C TYR A 207 12.00 12.16 -0.90
N TRP A 208 11.33 11.94 -2.03
CA TRP A 208 9.96 12.42 -2.28
C TRP A 208 8.85 11.75 -1.46
N LEU A 209 9.14 10.64 -0.78
CA LEU A 209 8.24 10.05 0.23
C LEU A 209 8.57 10.51 1.66
N HIS A 210 9.56 11.38 1.81
CA HIS A 210 10.23 11.74 3.07
C HIS A 210 10.37 13.26 3.19
N THR A 211 9.35 13.99 2.76
CA THR A 211 9.26 15.45 2.87
C THR A 211 8.03 15.87 3.68
N LEU A 212 8.10 17.04 4.31
CA LEU A 212 6.95 17.64 5.00
C LEU A 212 5.80 17.91 4.02
N GLU A 213 6.13 18.34 2.81
CA GLU A 213 5.17 18.68 1.77
C GLU A 213 4.37 17.44 1.33
N ALA A 214 4.97 16.26 1.28
CA ALA A 214 4.27 15.01 0.96
C ALA A 214 3.32 14.58 2.09
N GLU A 215 3.71 14.79 3.36
CA GLU A 215 2.86 14.53 4.52
C GLU A 215 1.64 15.47 4.55
N LEU A 216 1.83 16.71 4.08
CA LEU A 216 0.80 17.74 4.01
C LEU A 216 0.00 17.74 2.70
N ASP A 217 0.26 16.84 1.75
CA ASP A 217 -0.48 16.79 0.48
C ASP A 217 -1.66 15.81 0.60
N ASP A 218 -2.86 16.23 0.19
CA ASP A 218 -4.08 15.44 0.41
C ASP A 218 -4.06 14.12 -0.38
N GLU A 219 -3.39 14.06 -1.54
CA GLU A 219 -3.25 12.83 -2.32
C GLU A 219 -2.10 11.96 -1.76
N MET A 220 -0.97 12.57 -1.41
CA MET A 220 0.22 11.84 -0.96
C MET A 220 0.13 11.37 0.50
N SER A 221 -0.61 12.06 1.37
CA SER A 221 -0.70 11.75 2.81
C SER A 221 -1.10 10.30 3.09
N GLY A 222 -1.99 9.71 2.30
CA GLY A 222 -2.35 8.29 2.42
C GLY A 222 -1.18 7.34 2.11
N VAL A 223 -0.29 7.72 1.18
CA VAL A 223 0.92 6.96 0.86
C VAL A 223 1.96 7.11 1.97
N VAL A 224 2.24 8.33 2.42
CA VAL A 224 3.36 8.60 3.32
C VAL A 224 3.04 8.35 4.80
N CYS A 225 1.81 8.62 5.24
CA CYS A 225 1.40 8.42 6.64
C CYS A 225 0.89 7.00 6.90
N GLU A 226 0.17 6.41 5.93
CA GLU A 226 -0.58 5.17 6.13
C GLU A 226 -0.08 3.98 5.32
N ASN A 227 0.99 4.17 4.53
CA ASN A 227 1.55 3.15 3.65
C ASN A 227 0.49 2.42 2.79
N ALA A 228 -0.48 3.18 2.27
CA ALA A 228 -1.63 2.67 1.50
C ALA A 228 -1.28 1.88 0.22
N TYR A 229 -0.01 1.66 -0.06
CA TYR A 229 0.51 0.96 -1.23
C TYR A 229 1.07 -0.43 -0.92
N LEU A 230 1.16 -0.81 0.35
CA LEU A 230 1.63 -2.14 0.75
C LEU A 230 0.55 -3.18 0.47
N ALA A 231 0.89 -4.18 -0.36
CA ALA A 231 -0.04 -5.25 -0.68
C ALA A 231 -0.14 -6.25 0.49
N ASN A 232 -1.37 -6.56 0.89
CA ASN A 232 -1.69 -7.76 1.63
C ASN A 232 -1.24 -8.99 0.84
N GLN A 233 -0.74 -9.99 1.56
CA GLN A 233 -0.35 -11.26 0.98
C GLN A 233 -1.22 -12.32 1.64
N PRO A 234 -2.24 -12.86 0.94
CA PRO A 234 -3.10 -13.88 1.52
C PRO A 234 -2.24 -15.11 1.85
N SER A 235 -1.93 -15.26 3.13
CA SER A 235 -1.17 -16.38 3.66
C SER A 235 -2.00 -17.06 4.74
N ASN A 236 -1.90 -18.39 4.79
CA ASN A 236 -2.40 -19.16 5.92
C ASN A 236 -1.45 -19.09 7.13
N VAL A 237 -0.26 -18.49 6.96
CA VAL A 237 0.63 -18.07 8.04
C VAL A 237 0.15 -16.72 8.56
N ARG A 238 0.03 -16.58 9.88
CA ARG A 238 -0.44 -15.37 10.55
C ARG A 238 0.65 -14.75 11.40
N ILE A 239 0.62 -13.43 11.51
CA ILE A 239 1.47 -12.67 12.44
C ILE A 239 0.53 -12.05 13.46
N PHE A 240 0.82 -12.25 14.73
CA PHE A 240 0.06 -11.67 15.83
C PHE A 240 0.94 -10.71 16.61
N GLY A 241 0.44 -9.49 16.81
CA GLY A 241 1.02 -8.50 17.71
C GLY A 241 0.61 -8.71 19.16
N HIS A 242 1.30 -8.03 20.06
CA HIS A 242 1.07 -8.06 21.50
C HIS A 242 -0.29 -7.50 21.94
N ASP A 243 -0.90 -6.67 21.10
CA ASP A 243 -2.17 -5.96 21.26
C ASP A 243 -3.38 -6.76 20.73
N GLN A 244 -3.15 -7.68 19.80
CA GLN A 244 -4.24 -8.31 19.05
C GLN A 244 -4.84 -9.53 19.76
N HIS A 245 -4.04 -10.27 20.55
CA HIS A 245 -4.49 -11.51 21.20
C HIS A 245 -3.69 -11.84 22.46
N SER A 246 -4.34 -12.36 23.52
CA SER A 246 -3.64 -12.98 24.66
C SER A 246 -3.10 -14.34 24.24
N ILE A 247 -1.88 -14.38 23.71
CA ILE A 247 -1.24 -15.63 23.33
C ILE A 247 -0.36 -16.09 24.49
N SER A 248 -0.71 -17.24 25.07
CA SER A 248 0.07 -17.86 26.13
C SER A 248 0.77 -19.11 25.63
N ILE A 249 2.09 -19.19 25.83
CA ILE A 249 2.88 -20.40 25.58
C ILE A 249 3.30 -20.97 26.93
N ASN A 250 2.96 -22.24 27.18
CA ASN A 250 3.23 -22.94 28.45
C ASN A 250 2.71 -22.17 29.69
N GLY A 251 1.54 -21.52 29.57
CA GLY A 251 0.93 -20.76 30.66
C GLY A 251 1.51 -19.35 30.86
N VAL A 252 2.53 -18.95 30.09
CA VAL A 252 3.09 -17.59 30.13
C VAL A 252 2.50 -16.77 28.99
N GLU A 253 1.79 -15.70 29.34
CA GLU A 253 1.28 -14.72 28.37
C GLU A 253 2.44 -13.94 27.74
N LEU A 254 2.52 -13.96 26.41
CA LEU A 254 3.57 -13.31 25.65
C LEU A 254 3.25 -11.83 25.40
N LYS A 255 3.37 -11.02 26.45
CA LYS A 255 3.28 -9.55 26.36
C LYS A 255 4.50 -8.99 25.63
N ASN A 256 4.31 -8.01 24.74
CA ASN A 256 5.38 -7.36 23.95
C ASN A 256 6.12 -8.30 22.98
N HIS A 257 5.46 -9.33 22.47
CA HIS A 257 6.03 -10.24 21.48
C HIS A 257 5.27 -10.16 20.15
N LEU A 258 5.98 -10.47 19.06
CA LEU A 258 5.39 -10.77 17.77
C LEU A 258 5.44 -12.28 17.55
N ILE A 259 4.31 -12.86 17.15
CA ILE A 259 4.16 -14.31 17.00
C ILE A 259 3.84 -14.65 15.56
N LEU A 260 4.73 -15.41 14.93
CA LEU A 260 4.49 -16.02 13.62
C LEU A 260 3.82 -17.39 13.81
N ALA A 261 2.52 -17.47 13.54
CA ALA A 261 1.76 -18.70 13.60
C ALA A 261 1.70 -19.38 12.23
N VAL A 262 2.40 -20.51 12.12
CA VAL A 262 2.43 -21.35 10.93
C VAL A 262 1.46 -22.53 11.14
N PRO A 263 0.50 -22.77 10.23
CA PRO A 263 -0.42 -23.89 10.38
C PRO A 263 0.33 -25.21 10.20
N THR A 264 0.13 -26.15 11.12
CA THR A 264 0.71 -27.50 11.06
C THR A 264 -0.22 -28.52 10.40
N ASN A 265 -1.50 -28.17 10.22
CA ASN A 265 -2.53 -29.03 9.65
C ASN A 265 -2.73 -28.85 8.13
N ARG A 266 -1.97 -27.96 7.49
CA ARG A 266 -1.97 -27.72 6.03
C ARG A 266 -0.66 -27.10 5.59
N THR A 267 -0.29 -27.31 4.34
CA THR A 267 0.94 -26.72 3.77
C THR A 267 0.90 -25.19 3.83
N PRO A 268 1.90 -24.52 4.42
CA PRO A 268 2.00 -23.06 4.42
C PRO A 268 2.08 -22.48 3.00
N THR A 269 1.33 -21.43 2.73
CA THR A 269 1.33 -20.71 1.45
C THR A 269 2.00 -19.35 1.61
N HIS A 270 2.87 -18.97 0.66
CA HIS A 270 3.59 -17.69 0.67
C HIS A 270 4.42 -17.45 1.95
N ILE A 271 5.08 -18.48 2.49
CA ILE A 271 5.84 -18.40 3.74
C ILE A 271 6.95 -17.33 3.70
N ASP A 272 7.63 -17.15 2.57
CA ASP A 272 8.66 -16.12 2.40
C ASP A 272 8.08 -14.70 2.42
N ALA A 273 6.83 -14.53 1.96
CA ALA A 273 6.12 -13.26 2.11
C ALA A 273 5.72 -13.02 3.57
N ALA A 274 5.23 -14.04 4.27
CA ALA A 274 4.90 -13.95 5.69
C ALA A 274 6.13 -13.63 6.55
N LEU A 275 7.29 -14.22 6.26
CA LEU A 275 8.55 -13.92 6.96
C LEU A 275 9.01 -12.48 6.73
N ARG A 276 8.78 -11.91 5.54
CA ARG A 276 9.04 -10.49 5.26
C ARG A 276 8.12 -9.58 6.07
N HIS A 277 6.82 -9.85 6.07
CA HIS A 277 5.88 -9.08 6.87
C HIS A 277 6.20 -9.17 8.36
N PHE A 278 6.66 -10.33 8.83
CA PHE A 278 7.10 -10.53 10.20
C PHE A 278 8.32 -9.67 10.52
N ARG A 279 9.29 -9.59 9.59
CA ARG A 279 10.45 -8.71 9.71
C ARG A 279 10.05 -7.24 9.79
N ASP A 280 9.17 -6.79 8.91
CA ASP A 280 8.75 -5.39 8.86
C ASP A 280 7.93 -5.01 10.10
N ALA A 281 7.04 -5.90 10.54
CA ALA A 281 6.31 -5.76 11.80
C ALA A 281 7.26 -5.71 13.01
N LEU A 282 8.32 -6.53 13.01
CA LEU A 282 9.34 -6.51 14.06
C LEU A 282 10.11 -5.20 14.08
N LYS A 283 10.48 -4.65 12.92
CA LYS A 283 11.11 -3.33 12.84
C LYS A 283 10.18 -2.24 13.36
N ALA A 284 8.90 -2.26 12.96
CA ALA A 284 7.92 -1.29 13.43
C ALA A 284 7.73 -1.38 14.96
N ALA A 285 7.47 -2.57 15.49
CA ALA A 285 7.32 -2.79 16.92
C ALA A 285 8.55 -2.37 17.73
N ASN A 286 9.76 -2.58 17.21
CA ASN A 286 10.98 -2.10 17.84
C ASN A 286 11.10 -0.57 17.82
N ILE A 287 10.70 0.09 16.73
CA ILE A 287 10.64 1.56 16.69
C ILE A 287 9.60 2.06 17.69
N ASP A 288 8.43 1.45 17.74
CA ASP A 288 7.35 1.85 18.66
C ASP A 288 7.82 1.71 20.12
N MET A 289 8.44 0.58 20.48
CA MET A 289 8.94 0.31 21.82
C MET A 289 10.20 1.10 22.21
N CYS A 290 11.08 1.39 21.26
CA CYS A 290 12.40 2.00 21.52
C CYS A 290 12.53 3.43 20.99
N GLY A 291 11.47 4.02 20.46
CA GLY A 291 11.40 5.36 19.87
C GLY A 291 12.07 5.51 18.49
N CYS A 292 13.14 4.78 18.21
CA CYS A 292 13.78 4.76 16.90
C CYS A 292 14.55 3.46 16.64
N TYR A 293 14.72 3.13 15.35
CA TYR A 293 15.40 1.90 14.95
C TYR A 293 16.88 1.87 15.35
N ALA A 294 17.53 3.03 15.44
CA ALA A 294 18.94 3.12 15.81
C ALA A 294 19.22 2.57 17.22
N ASN A 295 18.21 2.55 18.10
CA ASN A 295 18.33 2.03 19.46
C ASN A 295 18.33 0.50 19.54
N VAL A 296 17.88 -0.19 18.48
CA VAL A 296 17.86 -1.66 18.39
C VAL A 296 18.80 -2.22 17.30
N SER A 297 19.39 -1.34 16.49
CA SER A 297 20.31 -1.69 15.42
C SER A 297 21.60 -2.24 16.03
N SER A 298 21.94 -3.48 15.67
CA SER A 298 23.21 -4.11 16.03
C SER A 298 23.74 -4.90 14.84
N PRO A 299 25.08 -5.02 14.68
CA PRO A 299 25.64 -5.80 13.58
C PRO A 299 25.13 -7.26 13.55
N GLU A 300 24.90 -7.88 14.70
CA GLU A 300 24.37 -9.25 14.78
C GLU A 300 22.94 -9.34 14.27
N TYR A 301 22.12 -8.36 14.65
CA TYR A 301 20.73 -8.28 14.25
C TYR A 301 20.61 -7.93 12.76
N ASP A 302 21.19 -6.80 12.35
CA ASP A 302 21.10 -6.26 11.00
C ASP A 302 21.76 -7.15 9.94
N ASN A 303 22.81 -7.90 10.31
CA ASN A 303 23.48 -8.81 9.38
C ASN A 303 22.92 -10.24 9.36
N SER A 304 21.92 -10.55 10.19
CA SER A 304 21.31 -11.87 10.18
C SER A 304 20.73 -12.21 8.79
N LEU A 305 20.72 -13.49 8.43
CA LEU A 305 20.10 -13.94 7.17
C LEU A 305 18.63 -13.54 7.07
N PHE A 306 17.92 -13.53 8.20
CA PHE A 306 16.54 -13.03 8.26
C PHE A 306 16.44 -11.56 7.85
N MET A 307 17.35 -10.72 8.33
CA MET A 307 17.38 -9.29 8.02
C MET A 307 17.94 -8.98 6.63
N ARG A 308 18.81 -9.84 6.09
CA ARG A 308 19.49 -9.67 4.79
C ARG A 308 18.88 -10.42 3.61
N ASN A 309 17.99 -11.40 3.84
CA ASN A 309 17.38 -12.15 2.74
C ASN A 309 16.26 -11.32 2.11
N PHE A 310 16.47 -10.91 0.86
CA PHE A 310 15.48 -10.18 0.06
C PHE A 310 15.27 -10.97 -1.23
N ASP A 311 14.07 -11.53 -1.36
CA ASP A 311 13.69 -12.20 -2.60
C ASP A 311 13.24 -11.14 -3.63
N GLU A 312 13.86 -11.18 -4.81
CA GLU A 312 13.65 -10.30 -5.96
C GLU A 312 12.25 -10.54 -6.53
N ARG A 313 11.24 -9.82 -6.03
CA ARG A 313 9.95 -9.78 -6.73
C ARG A 313 10.15 -9.05 -8.05
N ILE A 314 9.76 -9.69 -9.15
CA ILE A 314 9.79 -9.06 -10.47
C ILE A 314 8.68 -8.00 -10.53
N PHE A 315 9.08 -6.73 -10.40
CA PHE A 315 8.48 -5.59 -11.09
C PHE A 315 9.59 -4.71 -11.69
N LEU A 316 9.23 -3.83 -12.63
CA LEU A 316 10.05 -3.47 -13.80
C LEU A 316 10.96 -2.23 -13.62
N VAL A 317 11.19 -1.75 -12.41
CA VAL A 317 12.16 -0.68 -12.18
C VAL A 317 13.47 -1.27 -11.69
N ARG A 318 14.51 -1.15 -12.51
CA ARG A 318 15.85 -1.69 -12.21
C ARG A 318 16.78 -0.65 -11.60
N GLU A 319 16.39 0.62 -11.67
CA GLU A 319 17.27 1.76 -11.46
C GLU A 319 16.44 3.03 -11.29
N THR A 320 16.95 3.98 -10.51
CA THR A 320 16.25 5.22 -10.16
C THR A 320 15.93 6.09 -11.38
N LYS A 321 16.76 6.03 -12.43
CA LYS A 321 16.54 6.81 -13.68
C LYS A 321 15.22 6.48 -14.39
N GLN A 322 14.55 5.38 -14.03
CA GLN A 322 13.25 5.03 -14.60
C GLN A 322 12.08 5.68 -13.85
N TYR A 323 12.27 6.25 -12.66
CA TYR A 323 11.17 6.78 -11.83
C TYR A 323 10.35 7.82 -12.57
N GLN A 324 11.01 8.90 -13.02
CA GLN A 324 10.41 9.98 -13.79
C GLN A 324 9.61 9.45 -14.99
N SER A 325 10.18 8.48 -15.70
CA SER A 325 9.57 7.88 -16.88
C SER A 325 8.25 7.16 -16.55
N ARG A 326 8.20 6.44 -15.41
CA ARG A 326 7.00 5.74 -14.93
C ARG A 326 5.92 6.73 -14.48
N LEU A 327 6.31 7.78 -13.78
CA LEU A 327 5.39 8.82 -13.28
C LEU A 327 4.80 9.65 -14.43
N CYS A 328 5.61 10.01 -15.44
CA CYS A 328 5.12 10.63 -16.67
C CYS A 328 4.10 9.74 -17.39
N GLY A 329 4.38 8.44 -17.51
CA GLY A 329 3.43 7.48 -18.11
C GLY A 329 2.08 7.44 -17.38
N LEU A 330 2.09 7.48 -16.05
CA LEU A 330 0.88 7.59 -15.23
C LEU A 330 0.13 8.90 -15.47
N TRP A 331 0.83 10.03 -15.56
CA TRP A 331 0.18 11.33 -15.79
C TRP A 331 -0.49 11.40 -17.16
N ILE A 332 0.16 10.90 -18.23
CA ILE A 332 -0.48 10.82 -19.54
C ILE A 332 -1.72 9.93 -19.47
N TRP A 333 -1.63 8.79 -18.76
CA TRP A 333 -2.78 7.91 -18.57
C TRP A 333 -3.93 8.62 -17.85
N ASP A 334 -3.65 9.38 -16.78
CA ASP A 334 -4.67 10.12 -16.04
C ASP A 334 -5.40 11.12 -16.94
N LEU A 335 -4.66 11.87 -17.77
CA LEU A 335 -5.22 12.83 -18.72
C LEU A 335 -6.10 12.16 -19.78
N VAL A 336 -5.67 11.00 -20.31
CA VAL A 336 -6.45 10.25 -21.29
C VAL A 336 -7.71 9.64 -20.65
N SER A 337 -7.59 9.10 -19.44
CA SER A 337 -8.72 8.56 -18.69
C SER A 337 -9.75 9.64 -18.33
N GLY A 338 -9.30 10.89 -18.18
CA GLY A 338 -10.14 12.08 -18.02
C GLY A 338 -10.84 12.55 -19.31
N GLY A 339 -10.75 11.80 -20.41
CA GLY A 339 -11.47 12.07 -21.65
C GLY A 339 -10.67 12.74 -22.76
N LEU A 340 -9.36 12.95 -22.58
CA LEU A 340 -8.51 13.48 -23.66
C LEU A 340 -8.04 12.37 -24.59
N THR A 341 -7.92 12.68 -25.88
CA THR A 341 -7.14 11.84 -26.82
C THR A 341 -5.66 11.87 -26.44
N ILE A 342 -4.89 10.84 -26.78
CA ILE A 342 -3.43 10.78 -26.50
C ILE A 342 -2.70 12.04 -26.99
N THR A 343 -2.99 12.52 -28.21
CA THR A 343 -2.38 13.73 -28.76
C THR A 343 -2.66 14.96 -27.88
N LYS A 344 -3.94 15.25 -27.60
CA LYS A 344 -4.33 16.35 -26.70
C LYS A 344 -3.76 16.23 -25.28
N ALA A 345 -3.64 15.00 -24.77
CA ALA A 345 -3.03 14.76 -23.47
C ALA A 345 -1.53 15.13 -23.49
N MET A 346 -0.79 14.77 -24.54
CA MET A 346 0.61 15.17 -24.72
C MET A 346 0.75 16.67 -24.95
N ASP A 347 -0.11 17.28 -25.77
CA ASP A 347 -0.11 18.73 -26.03
C ASP A 347 -0.32 19.54 -24.74
N LYS A 348 -1.08 19.00 -23.78
CA LYS A 348 -1.27 19.59 -22.45
C LYS A 348 -0.10 19.29 -21.51
N LEU A 349 0.35 18.04 -21.48
CA LEU A 349 1.35 17.58 -20.52
C LEU A 349 2.74 18.16 -20.80
N ILE A 350 3.19 18.16 -22.05
CA ILE A 350 4.56 18.54 -22.40
C ILE A 350 4.87 19.98 -21.92
N PRO A 351 4.07 21.01 -22.25
CA PRO A 351 4.34 22.37 -21.78
C PRO A 351 4.31 22.49 -20.26
N GLU A 352 3.40 21.76 -19.60
CA GLU A 352 3.26 21.79 -18.16
C GLU A 352 4.44 21.10 -17.45
N ALA A 353 4.86 19.94 -17.95
CA ALA A 353 6.01 19.21 -17.46
C ALA A 353 7.30 20.02 -17.66
N GLU A 354 7.48 20.65 -18.82
CA GLU A 354 8.61 21.55 -19.08
C GLU A 354 8.65 22.74 -18.13
N MET A 355 7.50 23.35 -17.86
CA MET A 355 7.39 24.45 -16.90
C MET A 355 7.76 23.99 -15.48
N GLN A 356 7.26 22.84 -15.03
CA GLN A 356 7.62 22.29 -13.72
C GLN A 356 9.09 21.90 -13.64
N MET A 357 9.66 21.29 -14.69
CA MET A 357 11.08 20.96 -14.76
C MET A 357 11.96 22.21 -14.73
N LYS A 358 11.64 23.26 -15.47
CA LYS A 358 12.39 24.53 -15.39
C LYS A 358 12.35 25.15 -14.00
N LYS A 359 11.21 25.03 -13.31
CA LYS A 359 11.04 25.57 -11.96
C LYS A 359 11.75 24.75 -10.89
N LEU A 360 11.68 23.43 -10.98
CA LEU A 360 12.08 22.51 -9.90
C LEU A 360 13.43 21.83 -10.17
N ALA A 361 13.81 21.67 -11.43
CA ALA A 361 14.93 20.86 -11.89
C ALA A 361 15.66 21.53 -13.08
N PRO A 362 16.24 22.74 -12.91
CA PRO A 362 16.72 23.59 -14.02
C PRO A 362 17.88 23.04 -14.88
N GLY A 363 18.33 21.79 -14.65
CA GLY A 363 19.32 21.09 -15.49
C GLY A 363 18.80 19.84 -16.19
N GLU A 364 17.54 19.44 -15.99
CA GLU A 364 16.99 18.26 -16.65
C GLU A 364 16.39 18.61 -18.02
N THR A 365 16.54 17.70 -18.99
CA THR A 365 15.99 17.85 -20.34
C THR A 365 14.65 17.13 -20.45
N PRO A 366 13.62 17.78 -21.04
CA PRO A 366 12.34 17.12 -21.31
C PRO A 366 12.51 15.95 -22.27
N TYR A 367 11.60 14.98 -22.18
CA TYR A 367 11.54 13.89 -23.16
C TYR A 367 10.96 14.38 -24.49
N ASP A 368 11.33 13.72 -25.59
CA ASP A 368 10.63 13.94 -26.85
C ASP A 368 9.22 13.30 -26.87
N SER A 369 8.40 13.71 -27.83
CA SER A 369 7.02 13.22 -27.97
C SER A 369 6.93 11.70 -28.16
N SER A 370 7.90 11.10 -28.87
CA SER A 370 7.93 9.65 -29.12
C SER A 370 8.18 8.86 -27.83
N THR A 371 9.03 9.41 -26.96
CA THR A 371 9.34 8.89 -25.64
C THR A 371 8.13 8.98 -24.75
N TYR A 372 7.47 10.15 -24.65
CA TYR A 372 6.23 10.27 -23.87
C TYR A 372 5.16 9.26 -24.27
N LYS A 373 4.95 9.04 -25.58
CA LYS A 373 4.03 8.00 -26.07
C LYS A 373 4.44 6.60 -25.61
N ASN A 374 5.73 6.26 -25.69
CA ASN A 374 6.22 4.96 -25.20
C ASN A 374 5.99 4.78 -23.70
N LEU A 375 6.15 5.83 -22.90
CA LEU A 375 5.89 5.80 -21.45
C LEU A 375 4.41 5.57 -21.14
N TYR A 376 3.52 6.24 -21.88
CA TYR A 376 2.08 5.99 -21.82
C TYR A 376 1.74 4.54 -22.17
N ASP A 377 2.26 4.01 -23.28
CA ASP A 377 2.00 2.64 -23.71
C ASP A 377 2.46 1.61 -22.67
N GLN A 378 3.55 1.89 -21.93
CA GLN A 378 4.00 1.06 -20.82
C GLN A 378 3.02 1.07 -19.64
N ALA A 379 2.49 2.24 -19.27
CA ALA A 379 1.47 2.34 -18.23
C ALA A 379 0.17 1.63 -18.65
N VAL A 380 -0.28 1.84 -19.88
CA VAL A 380 -1.47 1.18 -20.45
C VAL A 380 -1.35 -0.34 -20.39
N LYS A 381 -0.19 -0.92 -20.73
CA LYS A 381 0.03 -2.38 -20.68
C LYS A 381 -0.24 -2.99 -19.29
N GLN A 382 0.02 -2.24 -18.22
CA GLN A 382 -0.19 -2.71 -16.84
C GLN A 382 -1.62 -2.42 -16.36
N ILE A 383 -2.19 -1.26 -16.74
CA ILE A 383 -3.50 -0.81 -16.26
C ILE A 383 -4.65 -1.42 -17.07
N SER A 384 -4.57 -1.42 -18.40
CA SER A 384 -5.64 -1.83 -19.30
C SER A 384 -5.23 -3.10 -20.06
N PRO A 385 -6.13 -4.07 -20.28
CA PRO A 385 -5.87 -5.14 -21.23
C PRO A 385 -5.77 -4.55 -22.65
N LYS A 386 -4.87 -5.08 -23.48
CA LYS A 386 -5.07 -4.96 -24.94
C LYS A 386 -6.37 -5.71 -25.27
N PRO A 387 -7.35 -5.10 -25.97
CA PRO A 387 -8.48 -5.85 -26.52
C PRO A 387 -7.92 -6.82 -27.56
N THR A 388 -7.63 -8.04 -27.15
CA THR A 388 -7.22 -9.09 -28.08
C THR A 388 -8.49 -9.62 -28.73
N LYS A 389 -8.79 -9.08 -29.92
CA LYS A 389 -9.62 -9.79 -30.89
C LYS A 389 -8.93 -11.15 -31.12
N ARG A 390 -9.44 -12.23 -30.50
CA ARG A 390 -9.04 -13.64 -30.70
C ARG A 390 -7.89 -14.24 -29.88
N SER A 391 -7.64 -13.85 -28.63
CA SER A 391 -6.87 -14.71 -27.71
C SER A 391 -7.81 -15.34 -26.68
N THR A 392 -7.98 -16.66 -26.75
CA THR A 392 -8.81 -17.46 -25.83
C THR A 392 -8.19 -17.66 -24.45
N ALA A 393 -7.02 -17.07 -24.16
CA ALA A 393 -6.43 -17.05 -22.82
C ALA A 393 -5.94 -15.64 -22.46
N PRO A 394 -6.30 -15.10 -21.28
CA PRO A 394 -5.74 -13.84 -20.79
C PRO A 394 -4.26 -14.04 -20.41
N HIS A 395 -3.36 -13.24 -21.01
CA HIS A 395 -1.95 -13.23 -20.61
C HIS A 395 -1.77 -12.58 -19.23
N LEU A 396 -1.11 -13.28 -18.31
CA LEU A 396 -0.68 -12.76 -17.01
C LEU A 396 0.24 -11.54 -17.20
N ARG A 397 -0.17 -10.37 -16.68
CA ARG A 397 0.65 -9.15 -16.65
C ARG A 397 1.70 -9.21 -15.54
N ASP A 398 2.71 -8.35 -15.63
CA ASP A 398 3.68 -8.19 -14.56
C ASP A 398 2.99 -7.73 -13.27
N LEU A 399 1.98 -6.86 -13.35
CA LEU A 399 1.16 -6.48 -12.21
C LEU A 399 0.44 -7.69 -11.57
N ASP A 400 -0.14 -8.58 -12.40
CA ASP A 400 -0.81 -9.78 -11.90
C ASP A 400 0.21 -10.74 -11.26
N ARG A 401 1.38 -10.93 -11.88
CA ARG A 401 2.47 -11.76 -11.33
C ARG A 401 2.99 -11.21 -10.01
N TYR A 402 3.15 -9.89 -9.93
CA TYR A 402 3.65 -9.21 -8.74
C TYR A 402 2.71 -9.39 -7.54
N LEU A 403 1.40 -9.19 -7.73
CA LEU A 403 0.43 -9.24 -6.64
C LEU A 403 0.02 -10.68 -6.29
N THR A 404 -0.21 -11.52 -7.30
CA THR A 404 -0.73 -12.88 -7.11
C THR A 404 0.34 -13.96 -7.05
N SER A 405 1.63 -13.59 -7.13
CA SER A 405 2.74 -14.53 -7.31
C SER A 405 2.58 -15.44 -8.54
N GLY A 406 1.90 -14.95 -9.58
CA GLY A 406 1.66 -15.66 -10.84
C GLY A 406 0.51 -16.67 -10.83
N ALA A 407 -0.25 -16.77 -9.73
CA ALA A 407 -1.30 -17.77 -9.58
C ALA A 407 -2.67 -17.33 -10.11
N ALA A 408 -2.95 -16.03 -10.18
CA ALA A 408 -4.27 -15.51 -10.54
C ALA A 408 -4.19 -14.21 -11.34
N ILE A 409 -5.30 -13.85 -11.99
CA ILE A 409 -5.46 -12.55 -12.65
C ILE A 409 -6.32 -11.67 -11.75
N LEU A 410 -5.92 -10.43 -11.54
CA LEU A 410 -6.72 -9.47 -10.77
C LEU A 410 -8.03 -9.18 -11.51
N GLY A 411 -9.17 -9.18 -10.83
CA GLY A 411 -10.47 -9.02 -11.46
C GLY A 411 -11.56 -9.81 -10.76
N ARG A 412 -12.53 -10.28 -11.55
CA ARG A 412 -13.59 -11.16 -11.08
C ARG A 412 -13.02 -12.49 -10.60
N ARG A 413 -13.53 -12.99 -9.48
CA ARG A 413 -13.26 -14.36 -9.05
C ARG A 413 -13.87 -15.33 -10.06
N THR A 414 -13.14 -16.37 -10.44
CA THR A 414 -13.72 -17.52 -11.11
C THR A 414 -14.65 -18.19 -10.11
N SER A 415 -15.96 -18.24 -10.41
CA SER A 415 -16.90 -19.05 -9.66
C SER A 415 -16.34 -20.46 -9.53
N ALA A 416 -16.24 -20.96 -8.29
CA ALA A 416 -15.93 -22.36 -8.08
C ALA A 416 -16.96 -23.16 -8.87
N VAL A 417 -16.48 -23.97 -9.83
CA VAL A 417 -17.31 -25.03 -10.39
C VAL A 417 -17.76 -25.87 -9.19
N PRO A 418 -19.06 -26.13 -9.01
CA PRO A 418 -19.50 -27.04 -7.97
C PRO A 418 -18.70 -28.33 -8.14
N VAL A 419 -17.96 -28.72 -7.12
CA VAL A 419 -17.45 -30.09 -7.06
C VAL A 419 -18.70 -30.92 -6.85
N ASP A 420 -19.23 -31.47 -7.93
CA ASP A 420 -20.26 -32.49 -7.85
C ASP A 420 -19.76 -33.59 -6.90
N ASN A 421 -20.62 -33.90 -5.93
CA ASN A 421 -20.37 -34.83 -4.82
C ASN A 421 -19.81 -36.18 -5.26
#